data_AF-A0A947WNQ3-F1
#
_entry.id   AF-A0A947WNQ3-F1
#
_cell.length_a   1.000
_cell.length_b   1.000
_cell.length_c   1.000
_cell.angle_alpha   90.00
_cell.angle_beta   90.00
_cell.angle_gamma   90.00
#
_symmetry.space_group_name_H-M   'P 1'
#
loop_
_entity.id
_entity.type
_entity.pdbx_description
1 polymer ?
#
loop_
_entity_poly.entity_id
_entity_poly.type
_entity_poly.pdbx_seq_one_letter_code
_entity_poly.pdbx_strand_id
1 'polypeptide(L)' 'MHIFRKTESLYAPYEHAIMKRFKKGAKIQNEEEELLLEEYGGIGFVDFSADFSVARLTEIGRAAL' A
#
# COMPACT_ATOMS: atom_id res chain seq x y z
N MET A 1 -23.49 -9.00 15.95
CA MET A 1 -22.47 -8.06 15.44
C MET A 1 -21.13 -8.63 15.90
N HIS A 2 -20.26 -9.17 15.07
CA HIS A 2 -19.67 -8.60 13.86
C HIS A 2 -19.61 -9.62 12.72
N ILE A 3 -20.17 -9.23 11.58
CA ILE A 3 -19.96 -9.88 10.29
C ILE A 3 -18.54 -9.55 9.82
N PHE A 4 -17.58 -10.44 10.08
CA PHE A 4 -16.36 -10.49 9.27
C PHE A 4 -16.75 -10.99 7.87
N ARG A 5 -17.24 -10.07 7.03
CA ARG A 5 -17.41 -10.38 5.61
C ARG A 5 -16.01 -10.52 5.03
N LYS A 6 -15.66 -11.78 4.74
CA LYS A 6 -14.74 -12.18 3.67
C LYS A 6 -15.17 -11.43 2.39
N THR A 7 -14.71 -10.20 2.21
CA THR A 7 -14.57 -9.63 0.87
C THR A 7 -13.40 -10.38 0.27
N GLU A 8 -13.73 -11.38 -0.53
CA GLU A 8 -12.78 -12.15 -1.33
C GLU A 8 -11.89 -11.19 -2.11
N SER A 9 -10.67 -10.95 -1.60
CA SER A 9 -9.37 -11.10 -2.26
C SER A 9 -9.25 -10.77 -3.77
N LEU A 10 -10.09 -9.89 -4.31
CA LEU A 10 -9.90 -9.27 -5.63
C LEU A 10 -8.96 -8.06 -5.52
N TYR A 11 -8.97 -7.39 -4.35
CA TYR A 11 -8.00 -6.36 -4.03
C TYR A 11 -6.61 -6.97 -3.78
N ALA A 12 -6.49 -8.13 -3.12
CA ALA A 12 -5.17 -8.66 -2.75
C ALA A 12 -4.17 -8.83 -3.94
N PRO A 13 -4.55 -9.31 -5.14
CA PRO A 13 -3.64 -9.34 -6.30
C PRO A 13 -3.29 -7.94 -6.82
N TYR A 14 -4.25 -7.02 -6.82
CA TYR A 14 -4.08 -5.64 -7.29
C TYR A 14 -3.23 -4.82 -6.32
N GLU A 15 -3.53 -4.92 -5.02
CA GLU A 15 -2.74 -4.35 -3.93
C GLU A 15 -1.31 -4.88 -3.97
N HIS A 16 -1.12 -6.19 -4.14
CA HIS A 16 0.22 -6.77 -4.25
C HIS A 16 0.97 -6.21 -5.48
N ALA A 17 0.29 -6.06 -6.62
CA ALA A 17 0.89 -5.44 -7.81
C ALA A 17 1.31 -3.98 -7.56
N ILE A 18 0.46 -3.19 -6.89
CA ILE A 18 0.76 -1.82 -6.46
C ILE A 18 1.97 -1.84 -5.52
N MET A 19 1.88 -2.54 -4.38
CA MET A 19 2.94 -2.62 -3.38
C MET A 19 4.30 -3.03 -3.98
N LYS A 20 4.31 -4.00 -4.90
CA LYS A 20 5.52 -4.43 -5.61
C LYS A 20 6.15 -3.30 -6.42
N ARG A 21 5.35 -2.42 -7.03
CA ARG A 21 5.84 -1.22 -7.76
C ARG A 21 6.53 -0.24 -6.82
N PHE A 22 6.00 -0.08 -5.60
CA PHE A 22 6.54 0.83 -4.58
C PHE A 22 7.70 0.22 -3.77
N LYS A 23 8.14 -1.02 -4.06
CA LYS A 23 9.22 -1.73 -3.33
C LYS A 23 10.52 -0.93 -3.21
N LYS A 24 10.88 -0.13 -4.23
CA LYS A 24 12.07 0.73 -4.25
C LYS A 24 11.74 2.23 -4.23
N GLY A 25 10.47 2.58 -4.08
CA GLY A 25 9.98 3.94 -4.25
C GLY A 25 9.45 4.20 -5.66
N ALA A 26 8.25 4.75 -5.76
CA ALA A 26 7.63 5.16 -7.02
C ALA A 26 6.71 6.36 -6.79
N LYS A 27 6.41 7.11 -7.86
CA LYS A 27 5.39 8.16 -7.83
C LYS A 27 3.99 7.55 -7.74
N ILE A 28 3.15 8.18 -6.95
CA ILE A 28 1.71 7.91 -6.88
C ILE A 28 1.08 8.48 -8.16
N GLN A 29 0.28 7.68 -8.85
CA GLN A 29 -0.27 8.04 -10.16
C GLN A 29 -1.77 8.34 -10.14
N ASN A 30 -2.50 7.82 -9.15
CA ASN A 30 -3.93 7.99 -9.02
C ASN A 30 -4.35 7.93 -7.54
N GLU A 31 -5.59 8.35 -7.28
CA GLU A 31 -6.18 8.42 -5.94
C GLU A 31 -6.33 7.04 -5.29
N GLU A 32 -6.57 5.98 -6.07
CA GLU A 32 -6.66 4.61 -5.54
C GLU A 32 -5.33 4.11 -4.97
N GLU A 33 -4.21 4.40 -5.63
CA GLU A 33 -2.87 4.12 -5.11
C GLU A 33 -2.60 4.93 -3.85
N GLU A 34 -2.98 6.21 -3.83
CA GLU A 34 -2.81 7.10 -2.68
C GLU A 34 -3.52 6.55 -1.45
N LEU A 35 -4.82 6.30 -1.54
CA LEU A 35 -5.64 5.76 -0.46
C LEU A 35 -5.06 4.46 0.08
N LEU A 36 -4.67 3.55 -0.81
CA LEU A 36 -4.10 2.27 -0.42
C LEU A 36 -2.78 2.47 0.34
N LEU A 37 -1.87 3.26 -0.23
CA LEU A 37 -0.57 3.52 0.37
C LEU A 37 -0.71 4.22 1.72
N GLU A 38 -1.71 5.10 1.90
CA GLU A 38 -1.97 5.76 3.17
C GLU A 38 -2.42 4.77 4.25
N GLU A 39 -3.31 3.83 3.92
CA GLU A 39 -3.72 2.76 4.84
C GLU A 39 -2.50 1.93 5.30
N TYR A 40 -1.65 1.52 4.36
CA TYR A 40 -0.42 0.79 4.68
C TYR A 40 0.64 1.67 5.37
N GLY A 41 0.63 2.98 5.14
CA GLY A 41 1.46 3.95 5.83
C GLY A 41 1.08 4.08 7.30
N GLY A 42 -0.21 4.09 7.61
CA GLY A 42 -0.72 4.14 8.99
C GLY A 42 -0.29 2.97 9.86
N ILE A 43 0.03 1.82 9.26
CA ILE A 43 0.55 0.64 9.96
C ILE A 43 2.08 0.44 9.81
N GLY A 44 2.78 1.41 9.19
CA GLY A 44 4.24 1.42 9.08
C GLY A 44 4.83 0.55 7.96
N PHE A 45 4.03 0.14 6.98
CA PHE A 45 4.48 -0.65 5.83
C PHE A 45 4.98 0.22 4.68
N VAL A 46 4.53 1.47 4.63
CA VAL A 46 4.85 2.46 3.59
C VAL A 46 5.40 3.74 4.23
N ASP A 47 6.40 4.32 3.58
CA ASP A 47 6.95 5.64 3.86
C ASP A 47 6.64 6.58 2.70
N PHE A 48 6.40 7.85 2.98
CA PHE A 48 6.16 8.90 1.99
C PHE A 48 7.30 9.91 1.93
N SER A 49 7.49 10.52 0.76
CA SER A 49 8.34 11.72 0.66
C SER A 49 7.67 12.91 1.37
N ALA A 50 8.45 13.95 1.67
CA ALA A 50 7.96 15.13 2.36
C ALA A 50 6.81 15.85 1.62
N ASP A 51 6.78 15.71 0.29
CA ASP A 51 5.77 16.26 -0.60
C ASP A 51 4.64 15.27 -0.94
N PHE A 52 4.63 14.08 -0.33
CA PHE A 52 3.63 13.01 -0.52
C PHE A 52 3.47 12.49 -1.96
N SER A 53 4.25 12.94 -2.95
CA SER A 53 4.13 12.45 -4.34
C SER A 53 4.81 11.10 -4.58
N VAL A 54 5.74 10.71 -3.70
CA VAL A 54 6.46 9.43 -3.79
C VAL A 54 6.22 8.63 -2.53
N ALA A 55 5.83 7.37 -2.72
CA ALA A 55 5.76 6.39 -1.65
C ALA A 55 6.82 5.32 -1.85
N ARG A 56 7.25 4.66 -0.78
CA ARG A 56 8.15 3.51 -0.82
C ARG A 56 7.78 2.54 0.29
N LEU A 57 8.02 1.25 0.08
CA LEU A 57 7.87 0.29 1.17
C LEU A 57 8.96 0.45 2.22
N THR A 58 8.58 0.33 3.49
CA THR A 58 9.53 0.21 4.62
C THR A 58 10.18 -1.18 4.61
N GLU A 59 11.10 -1.43 5.54
CA GLU A 59 11.66 -2.77 5.71
C GLU A 59 10.58 -3.81 6.02
N ILE A 60 9.64 -3.46 6.90
CA ILE A 60 8.53 -4.32 7.30
C ILE A 60 7.60 -4.58 6.11
N GLY A 61 7.22 -3.53 5.38
CA GLY A 61 6.35 -3.67 4.20
C GLY A 61 6.98 -4.53 3.10
N ARG A 62 8.31 -4.47 2.94
CA ARG A 62 9.04 -5.34 2.00
C ARG A 62 9.12 -6.80 2.44
N ALA A 63 9.15 -7.06 3.74
CA ALA A 63 9.21 -8.42 4.30
C ALA A 63 7.86 -9.13 4.26
N ALA A 64 6.76 -8.37 4.25
CA ALA A 64 5.40 -8.88 4.16
C ALA A 64 4.95 -9.26 2.72
N LEU A 65 5.77 -8.94 1.71
CA LEU A 65 5.55 -9.24 0.28
C LEU A 65 6.42 -10.40 -0.21
#